data_AF-A0A815TB38-F1
#
_entry.id   AF-A0A815TB38-F1
#
_cell.length_a   1.000
_cell.length_b   1.000
_cell.length_c   1.000
_cell.angle_alpha   90.00
_cell.angle_beta   90.00
_cell.angle_gamma   90.00
#
_symmetry.space_group_name_H-M   'P 1'
#
loop_
_entity.id
_entity.type
_entity.pdbx_description
1 polymer ?
#
loop_
_entity_poly.entity_id
_entity_poly.type
_entity_poly.pdbx_seq_one_letter_code
_entity_poly.pdbx_strand_id
1 'polypeptide(L)'
;MASSTSSCSFKECKRSCRALCLCCQQYLCIDHLNEHDRLINVQLEFSIDRVNSISEQFNNSVVIQPFNLTDLKQWCENAHHTIDEFYKRKREQFEELIQRRRNKQQQEFNEMKMKFKELIAKHDGTKEEIDSMEKSIEFIEKNIKDLHHILFDINQLVIDDNLISIQNETTNNDNHQKPCENFRDESSAKSMKSSRWKIEQQSSGITDSMRLNVLNTISNLIDTYGSSKMQEIIKDTKNWLHETHEKQWNVEIFDKHQYQSSQNIYSNQYLIVKETKLEWTLVIFKEIS
;
A
#
# COMPACT_ATOMS: atom_id res chain seq x y z
N MET A 1 -13.07 9.65 -78.83
CA MET A 1 -12.85 9.65 -77.37
C MET A 1 -11.44 9.14 -77.13
N ALA A 2 -10.53 10.01 -76.71
CA ALA A 2 -9.13 9.65 -76.48
C ALA A 2 -9.03 8.97 -75.10
N SER A 3 -8.75 7.67 -75.09
CA SER A 3 -8.41 6.95 -73.86
C SER A 3 -7.04 7.41 -73.38
N SER A 4 -7.00 8.33 -72.43
CA SER A 4 -5.78 8.73 -71.73
C SER A 4 -5.30 7.55 -70.89
N THR A 5 -4.41 6.74 -71.46
CA THR A 5 -3.70 5.68 -70.74
C THR A 5 -2.79 6.32 -69.70
N SER A 6 -3.16 6.23 -68.42
CA SER A 6 -2.29 6.67 -67.33
C SER A 6 -0.96 5.91 -67.38
N SER A 7 0.15 6.64 -67.35
CA SER A 7 1.49 6.05 -67.28
C SER A 7 1.79 5.57 -65.87
N CYS A 8 2.68 4.60 -65.74
CA CYS A 8 3.21 4.21 -64.43
C CYS A 8 3.86 5.42 -63.73
N SER A 9 3.65 5.54 -62.42
CA SER A 9 4.09 6.69 -61.61
C SER A 9 5.62 6.75 -61.40
N PHE A 10 6.33 5.66 -61.70
CA PHE A 10 7.79 5.63 -61.72
C PHE A 10 8.35 6.38 -62.93
N LYS A 11 9.17 7.40 -62.69
CA LYS A 11 9.65 8.39 -63.68
C LYS A 11 10.34 7.79 -64.92
N GLU A 12 10.92 6.61 -64.81
CA GLU A 12 11.63 5.93 -65.91
C GLU A 12 10.80 4.83 -66.59
N CYS A 13 9.58 4.58 -66.12
CA CYS A 13 8.73 3.50 -66.62
C CYS A 13 7.84 3.96 -67.77
N LYS A 14 8.12 3.47 -68.99
CA LYS A 14 7.31 3.75 -70.18
C LYS A 14 6.06 2.86 -70.31
N ARG A 15 5.81 1.97 -69.34
CA ARG A 15 4.68 1.03 -69.41
C ARG A 15 3.38 1.70 -68.96
N SER A 16 2.26 1.29 -69.55
CA SER A 16 0.94 1.71 -69.10
C SER A 16 0.66 1.20 -67.69
N CYS A 17 -0.01 2.04 -66.89
CA CYS A 17 -0.52 1.64 -65.60
C CYS A 17 -1.55 0.53 -65.78
N ARG A 18 -1.55 -0.44 -64.85
CA ARG A 18 -2.55 -1.51 -64.79
C ARG A 18 -3.36 -1.53 -63.49
N ALA A 19 -2.85 -0.92 -62.41
CA ALA A 19 -3.55 -0.85 -61.14
C ALA A 19 -3.16 0.40 -60.34
N LEU A 20 -4.07 0.87 -59.51
CA LEU A 20 -3.80 1.86 -58.46
C LEU A 20 -3.49 1.13 -57.17
N CYS A 21 -2.32 1.38 -56.57
CA CYS A 21 -2.05 0.89 -55.22
C CYS A 21 -2.83 1.74 -54.21
N LEU A 22 -3.73 1.12 -53.44
CA LEU A 22 -4.53 1.84 -52.45
C LEU A 22 -3.71 2.33 -51.25
N CYS A 23 -2.60 1.66 -50.93
CA CYS A 23 -1.75 2.02 -49.79
C CYS A 23 -1.03 3.35 -50.01
N CYS A 24 -0.51 3.59 -51.20
CA CYS A 24 0.28 4.79 -51.52
C CYS A 24 -0.38 5.71 -52.57
N GLN A 25 -1.57 5.33 -53.06
CA GLN A 25 -2.33 6.05 -54.09
C GLN A 25 -1.54 6.29 -55.39
N GLN A 26 -0.67 5.34 -55.76
CA GLN A 26 0.16 5.42 -56.98
C GLN A 26 -0.34 4.47 -58.08
N TYR A 27 -0.39 4.98 -59.31
CA TYR A 27 -0.71 4.21 -60.51
C TYR A 27 0.53 3.44 -60.97
N LEU A 28 0.49 2.10 -60.94
CA LEU A 28 1.63 1.22 -61.19
C LEU A 28 1.35 0.25 -62.35
N CYS A 29 2.39 -0.08 -63.12
CA CYS A 29 2.35 -1.23 -64.02
C CYS A 29 2.52 -2.54 -63.21
N ILE A 30 2.21 -3.68 -63.80
CA ILE A 30 2.26 -4.98 -63.10
C ILE A 30 3.63 -5.25 -62.46
N ASP A 31 4.73 -4.99 -63.16
CA ASP A 31 6.07 -5.24 -62.62
C ASP A 31 6.38 -4.38 -61.40
N HIS A 32 6.06 -3.08 -61.45
CA HIS A 32 6.28 -2.18 -60.31
C HIS A 32 5.28 -2.42 -59.17
N LEU A 33 4.08 -2.92 -59.46
CA LEU A 33 3.14 -3.34 -58.42
C LEU A 33 3.68 -4.57 -57.66
N ASN A 34 4.20 -5.57 -58.40
CA ASN A 34 4.80 -6.75 -57.80
C ASN A 34 6.06 -6.42 -57.00
N GLU A 35 6.91 -5.53 -57.51
CA GLU A 35 8.08 -5.07 -56.76
C GLU A 35 7.69 -4.27 -55.51
N HIS A 36 6.67 -3.42 -55.62
CA HIS A 36 6.15 -2.66 -54.48
C HIS A 36 5.57 -3.58 -53.40
N ASP A 37 4.80 -4.61 -53.78
CA ASP A 37 4.29 -5.64 -52.86
C ASP A 37 5.43 -6.41 -52.20
N ARG A 38 6.46 -6.80 -52.97
CA ARG A 38 7.67 -7.45 -52.46
C ARG A 38 8.38 -6.59 -51.41
N LEU A 39 8.55 -5.30 -51.67
CA LEU A 39 9.21 -4.37 -50.75
C LEU A 39 8.40 -4.18 -49.45
N ILE A 40 7.07 -4.11 -49.54
CA ILE A 40 6.19 -4.06 -48.37
C ILE A 40 6.35 -5.32 -47.52
N ASN A 41 6.36 -6.50 -48.15
CA ASN A 41 6.50 -7.77 -47.44
C ASN A 41 7.86 -7.89 -46.73
N VAL A 42 8.95 -7.47 -47.37
CA VAL A 42 10.29 -7.41 -46.73
C VAL A 42 10.31 -6.43 -45.54
N GLN A 43 9.65 -5.28 -45.65
CA GLN A 43 9.55 -4.32 -44.55
C GLN A 43 8.72 -4.88 -43.37
N LEU A 44 7.69 -5.67 -43.66
CA LEU A 44 6.88 -6.34 -42.66
C LEU A 44 7.69 -7.39 -41.90
N GLU A 45 8.47 -8.21 -42.60
CA GLU A 45 9.40 -9.19 -41.99
C GLU A 45 10.38 -8.52 -41.03
N PHE A 46 11.06 -7.44 -41.47
CA PHE A 46 11.96 -6.67 -40.60
C PHE A 46 11.24 -6.09 -39.37
N SER A 47 9.99 -5.66 -39.54
CA SER A 47 9.19 -5.13 -38.43
C SER A 47 8.82 -6.21 -37.41
N ILE A 48 8.50 -7.42 -37.87
CA ILE A 48 8.23 -8.59 -37.02
C ILE A 48 9.50 -8.97 -36.25
N ASP A 49 10.65 -9.04 -36.91
CA ASP A 49 11.93 -9.34 -36.27
C ASP A 49 12.28 -8.30 -35.20
N ARG A 50 12.04 -7.02 -35.48
CA ARG A 50 12.24 -5.95 -34.50
C ARG A 50 11.31 -6.10 -33.29
N VAL A 51 10.03 -6.41 -33.51
CA VAL A 51 9.07 -6.65 -32.42
C VAL A 51 9.50 -7.86 -31.59
N ASN A 52 9.93 -8.94 -32.24
CA ASN A 52 10.41 -10.14 -31.56
C ASN A 52 11.67 -9.84 -30.73
N SER A 53 12.62 -9.08 -31.27
CA SER A 53 13.81 -8.66 -30.53
C SER A 53 13.48 -7.78 -29.32
N ILE A 54 12.54 -6.84 -29.46
CA ILE A 54 12.07 -6.02 -28.34
C ILE A 54 11.36 -6.88 -27.30
N SER A 55 10.53 -7.83 -27.73
CA SER A 55 9.83 -8.78 -26.84
C SER A 55 10.81 -9.63 -26.06
N GLU A 56 11.85 -10.15 -26.71
CA GLU A 56 12.91 -10.92 -26.07
C GLU A 56 13.71 -10.08 -25.07
N GLN A 57 14.09 -8.85 -25.44
CA GLN A 57 14.74 -7.91 -24.51
C GLN A 57 13.84 -7.59 -23.31
N PHE A 58 12.56 -7.34 -23.54
CA PHE A 58 11.60 -7.08 -22.48
C PHE A 58 11.50 -8.29 -21.54
N ASN A 59 11.27 -9.49 -22.08
CA ASN A 59 11.17 -10.72 -21.29
C ASN A 59 12.45 -11.00 -20.48
N ASN A 60 13.62 -10.66 -21.02
CA ASN A 60 14.90 -10.79 -20.33
C ASN A 60 15.16 -9.67 -19.30
N SER A 61 14.47 -8.53 -19.40
CA SER A 61 14.62 -7.37 -18.50
C SER A 61 13.75 -7.41 -17.25
N VAL A 62 12.72 -8.26 -17.18
CA VAL A 62 11.80 -8.40 -16.01
C VAL A 62 12.43 -9.18 -14.84
N VAL A 63 13.76 -9.24 -14.75
CA VAL A 63 14.42 -9.71 -13.54
C VAL A 63 14.55 -8.51 -12.60
N ILE A 64 13.61 -8.39 -11.65
CA ILE A 64 13.77 -7.51 -10.48
C ILE A 64 15.14 -7.82 -9.90
N GLN A 65 16.08 -6.89 -10.03
CA GLN A 65 17.44 -7.15 -9.59
C GLN A 65 17.42 -7.44 -8.08
N PRO A 66 17.99 -8.57 -7.62
CA PRO A 66 18.03 -8.94 -6.20
C PRO A 66 18.67 -7.88 -5.30
N PHE A 67 19.49 -7.01 -5.89
CA PHE A 67 20.17 -5.91 -5.21
C PHE A 67 19.20 -4.97 -4.50
N ASN A 68 18.07 -4.61 -5.13
CA ASN A 68 17.09 -3.68 -4.55
C ASN A 68 16.32 -4.28 -3.35
N LEU A 69 16.24 -5.61 -3.26
CA LEU A 69 15.62 -6.30 -2.11
C LEU A 69 16.60 -6.44 -0.94
N THR A 70 17.90 -6.47 -1.21
CA THR A 70 18.93 -6.54 -0.16
C THR A 70 18.92 -5.27 0.69
N ASP A 71 18.85 -4.10 0.05
CA ASP A 71 18.82 -2.81 0.77
C ASP A 71 17.54 -2.66 1.61
N LEU A 72 16.39 -3.10 1.07
CA LEU A 72 15.14 -3.09 1.80
C LEU A 72 15.18 -4.04 3.01
N LYS A 73 15.77 -5.22 2.84
CA LYS A 73 15.97 -6.18 3.93
C LYS A 73 16.89 -5.61 5.01
N GLN A 74 18.01 -5.00 4.61
CA GLN A 74 18.95 -4.37 5.54
C GLN A 74 18.29 -3.20 6.29
N TRP A 75 17.48 -2.40 5.60
CA TRP A 75 16.69 -1.33 6.23
C TRP A 75 15.75 -1.89 7.30
N CYS A 76 15.04 -2.99 7.00
CA CYS A 76 14.15 -3.67 7.93
C CYS A 76 14.90 -4.20 9.17
N GLU A 77 16.04 -4.87 8.96
CA GLU A 77 16.88 -5.37 10.06
C GLU A 77 17.40 -4.24 10.96
N ASN A 78 17.85 -3.13 10.37
CA ASN A 78 18.32 -1.96 11.10
C ASN A 78 17.19 -1.29 11.91
N ALA A 79 15.97 -1.23 11.36
CA ALA A 79 14.81 -0.68 12.04
C ALA A 79 14.45 -1.49 13.28
N HIS A 80 14.39 -2.82 13.17
CA HIS A 80 14.15 -3.71 14.31
C HIS A 80 15.23 -3.55 15.38
N HIS A 81 16.51 -3.54 14.99
CA HIS A 81 17.60 -3.34 15.95
C HIS A 81 17.48 -2.00 16.70
N THR A 82 17.10 -0.93 16.00
CA THR A 82 16.91 0.39 16.61
C THR A 82 15.77 0.38 17.64
N ILE A 83 14.67 -0.31 17.33
CA ILE A 83 13.52 -0.47 18.25
C ILE A 83 13.94 -1.26 19.49
N ASP A 84 14.69 -2.35 19.32
CA ASP A 84 15.16 -3.20 20.42
C ASP A 84 16.08 -2.42 21.37
N GLU A 85 17.05 -1.68 20.83
CA GLU A 85 17.96 -0.84 21.62
C GLU A 85 17.21 0.29 22.35
N PHE A 86 16.22 0.90 21.69
CA PHE A 86 15.37 1.90 22.33
C PHE A 86 14.60 1.30 23.51
N TYR A 87 13.96 0.13 23.31
CA TYR A 87 13.22 -0.58 24.34
C TYR A 87 14.12 -0.94 25.52
N LYS A 88 15.28 -1.55 25.25
CA LYS A 88 16.26 -1.94 26.27
C LYS A 88 16.67 -0.75 27.13
N ARG A 89 17.06 0.36 26.49
CA ARG A 89 17.44 1.58 27.20
C ARG A 89 16.31 2.13 28.06
N LYS A 90 15.07 2.12 27.57
CA LYS A 90 13.91 2.60 28.34
C LYS A 90 13.59 1.71 29.53
N ARG A 91 13.73 0.40 29.36
CA ARG A 91 13.60 -0.57 30.44
C ARG A 91 14.66 -0.34 31.52
N GLU A 92 15.93 -0.18 31.15
CA GLU A 92 17.02 0.09 32.10
C GLU A 92 16.77 1.39 32.88
N GLN A 93 16.38 2.48 32.19
CA GLN A 93 16.00 3.74 32.85
C GLN A 93 14.87 3.57 33.86
N PHE A 94 13.91 2.71 33.58
CA PHE A 94 12.80 2.41 34.47
C PHE A 94 13.23 1.59 35.69
N GLU A 95 14.00 0.53 35.46
CA GLU A 95 14.55 -0.31 36.54
C GLU A 95 15.40 0.54 37.50
N GLU A 96 16.23 1.44 36.96
CA GLU A 96 16.98 2.41 37.76
C GLU A 96 16.09 3.35 38.58
N LEU A 97 14.99 3.84 38.00
CA LEU A 97 14.06 4.74 38.68
C LEU A 97 13.37 4.02 39.85
N ILE A 98 12.90 2.79 39.62
CA ILE A 98 12.34 1.95 40.68
C ILE A 98 13.39 1.72 41.76
N GLN A 99 14.60 1.34 41.39
CA GLN A 99 15.65 1.03 42.35
C GLN A 99 16.04 2.26 43.17
N ARG A 100 16.14 3.44 42.54
CA ARG A 100 16.38 4.71 43.24
C ARG A 100 15.28 5.03 44.25
N ARG A 101 14.00 4.89 43.86
CA ARG A 101 12.88 5.13 44.79
C ARG A 101 12.87 4.11 45.93
N ARG A 102 13.10 2.82 45.64
CA ARG A 102 13.21 1.76 46.65
C ARG A 102 14.32 2.07 47.65
N ASN A 103 15.52 2.44 47.18
CA ASN A 103 16.65 2.77 48.04
C ASN A 103 16.34 3.96 48.95
N LYS A 104 15.68 5.00 48.42
CA LYS A 104 15.26 6.17 49.20
C LYS A 104 14.28 5.78 50.32
N GLN A 105 13.24 5.00 49.99
CA GLN A 105 12.27 4.52 50.98
C GLN A 105 12.93 3.63 52.05
N GLN A 106 13.87 2.77 51.65
CA GLN A 106 14.62 1.93 52.58
C GLN A 106 15.48 2.76 53.54
N GLN A 107 16.10 3.84 53.04
CA GLN A 107 16.88 4.74 53.88
C GLN A 107 15.99 5.47 54.89
N GLU A 108 14.88 6.06 54.44
CA GLU A 108 13.91 6.75 55.31
C GLU A 108 13.37 5.81 56.41
N PHE A 109 13.08 4.56 56.06
CA PHE A 109 12.65 3.53 57.02
C PHE A 109 13.75 3.19 58.05
N ASN A 110 15.00 3.06 57.59
CA ASN A 110 16.13 2.76 58.47
C ASN A 110 16.39 3.92 59.45
N GLU A 111 16.31 5.17 58.99
CA GLU A 111 16.46 6.36 59.84
C GLU A 111 15.36 6.43 60.91
N MET A 112 14.11 6.18 60.54
CA MET A 112 13.00 6.07 61.49
C MET A 112 13.25 4.98 62.54
N LYS A 113 13.67 3.79 62.11
CA LYS A 113 13.96 2.67 63.00
C LYS A 113 15.07 3.01 64.01
N MET A 114 16.07 3.79 63.60
CA MET A 114 17.12 4.27 64.50
C MET A 114 16.57 5.23 65.55
N LYS A 115 15.75 6.21 65.15
CA LYS A 115 15.08 7.11 66.11
C LYS A 115 14.22 6.35 67.12
N PHE A 116 13.51 5.30 66.67
CA PHE A 116 12.70 4.45 67.54
C PHE A 116 13.57 3.74 68.61
N LYS A 117 14.74 3.22 68.20
CA LYS A 117 15.69 2.61 69.14
C LYS A 117 16.23 3.60 70.16
N GLU A 118 16.50 4.84 69.75
CA GLU A 118 16.99 5.89 70.66
C GLU A 118 15.96 6.27 71.72
N LEU A 119 14.68 6.42 71.35
CA LEU A 119 13.62 6.70 72.31
C LEU A 119 13.43 5.55 73.30
N ILE A 120 13.43 4.30 72.82
CA ILE A 120 13.36 3.12 73.70
C ILE A 120 14.53 3.13 74.67
N ALA A 121 15.76 3.38 74.19
CA ALA A 121 16.96 3.38 75.03
C ALA A 121 16.96 4.47 76.10
N LYS A 122 16.33 5.62 75.83
CA LYS A 122 16.21 6.73 76.79
C LYS A 122 15.09 6.52 77.83
N HIS A 123 14.14 5.63 77.58
CA HIS A 123 12.96 5.41 78.44
C HIS A 123 12.15 6.69 78.76
N ASP A 124 12.23 7.71 77.89
CA ASP A 124 11.64 9.04 78.12
C ASP A 124 11.04 9.62 76.83
N GLY A 125 10.24 8.81 76.13
CA GLY A 125 9.56 9.25 74.91
C GLY A 125 8.32 10.09 75.24
N THR A 126 8.29 11.32 74.75
CA THR A 126 7.11 12.20 74.87
C THR A 126 5.98 11.72 73.94
N LYS A 127 4.72 12.05 74.27
CA LYS A 127 3.56 11.72 73.42
C LYS A 127 3.69 12.35 72.02
N GLU A 128 4.26 13.55 71.94
CA GLU A 128 4.49 14.27 70.68
C GLU A 128 5.49 13.55 69.77
N GLU A 129 6.54 12.96 70.34
CA GLU A 129 7.50 12.15 69.59
C GLU A 129 6.87 10.85 69.07
N ILE A 130 6.03 10.19 69.88
CA ILE A 130 5.29 9.00 69.46
C ILE A 130 4.32 9.33 68.33
N ASP A 131 3.54 10.41 68.45
CA ASP A 131 2.57 10.83 67.43
C ASP A 131 3.28 11.25 66.12
N SER A 132 4.45 11.89 66.22
CA SER A 132 5.29 12.22 65.06
C SER A 132 5.82 10.95 64.38
N MET A 133 6.10 9.89 65.13
CA MET A 133 6.56 8.62 64.58
C MET A 133 5.43 7.84 63.91
N GLU A 134 4.24 7.78 64.52
CA GLU A 134 3.05 7.16 63.91
C GLU A 134 2.73 7.79 62.54
N LYS A 135 2.72 9.13 62.47
CA LYS A 135 2.55 9.84 61.18
C LYS A 135 3.62 9.50 60.15
N SER A 136 4.86 9.31 60.61
CA SER A 136 5.96 8.94 59.72
C SER A 136 5.80 7.50 59.21
N ILE A 137 5.29 6.58 60.05
CA ILE A 137 4.97 5.19 59.65
C ILE A 137 3.89 5.19 58.58
N GLU A 138 2.77 5.90 58.82
CA GLU A 138 1.67 6.02 57.85
C GLU A 138 2.15 6.59 56.51
N PHE A 139 3.05 7.58 56.55
CA PHE A 139 3.65 8.17 55.36
C PHE A 139 4.49 7.15 54.57
N ILE A 140 5.34 6.37 55.23
CA ILE A 140 6.13 5.31 54.58
C ILE A 140 5.21 4.22 54.02
N GLU A 141 4.19 3.78 54.77
CA GLU A 141 3.23 2.79 54.29
C GLU A 141 2.51 3.25 53.02
N LYS A 142 2.12 4.53 52.96
CA LYS A 142 1.53 5.13 51.77
C LYS A 142 2.52 5.15 50.60
N ASN A 143 3.76 5.58 50.82
CA ASN A 143 4.77 5.62 49.77
C ASN A 143 5.12 4.22 49.23
N ILE A 144 5.14 3.20 50.09
CA ILE A 144 5.33 1.80 49.67
C ILE A 144 4.17 1.34 48.78
N LYS A 145 2.93 1.70 49.12
CA LYS A 145 1.77 1.42 48.25
C LYS A 145 1.88 2.14 46.91
N ASP A 146 2.31 3.40 46.91
CA ASP A 146 2.46 4.20 45.70
C ASP A 146 3.59 3.69 44.77
N LEU A 147 4.60 2.99 45.30
CA LEU A 147 5.63 2.31 44.48
C LEU A 147 5.03 1.26 43.54
N HIS A 148 3.88 0.68 43.87
CA HIS A 148 3.22 -0.31 43.03
C HIS A 148 2.43 0.32 41.86
N HIS A 149 2.24 1.64 41.86
CA HIS A 149 1.38 2.37 40.93
C HIS A 149 2.16 3.29 39.97
N ILE A 150 3.41 2.98 39.65
CA ILE A 150 4.16 3.75 38.65
C ILE A 150 3.57 3.46 37.27
N LEU A 151 2.84 4.43 36.70
CA LEU A 151 2.23 4.34 35.38
C LEU A 151 3.21 4.76 34.29
N PHE A 152 3.10 4.10 33.14
CA PHE A 152 3.75 4.51 31.90
C PHE A 152 2.77 5.23 31.00
N ASP A 153 3.28 6.25 30.30
CA ASP A 153 2.66 6.75 29.09
C ASP A 153 3.51 6.29 27.91
N ILE A 154 2.96 5.37 27.11
CA ILE A 154 3.63 4.83 25.94
C ILE A 154 2.92 5.41 24.72
N ASN A 155 3.60 6.34 24.04
CA ASN A 155 3.12 6.87 22.78
C ASN A 155 3.26 5.82 21.68
N GLN A 156 2.30 5.81 20.75
CA GLN A 156 2.32 4.94 19.59
C GLN A 156 3.51 5.28 18.67
N LEU A 157 4.17 4.24 18.14
CA LEU A 157 5.13 4.38 17.07
C LEU A 157 4.39 4.70 15.76
N VAL A 158 4.67 5.88 15.19
CA VAL A 158 4.13 6.28 13.89
C VAL A 158 5.20 6.06 12.84
N ILE A 159 4.90 5.20 11.86
CA ILE A 159 5.76 4.96 10.69
C ILE A 159 5.25 5.86 9.57
N ASP A 160 6.14 6.68 9.02
CA ASP A 160 5.82 7.56 7.89
C ASP A 160 5.92 6.78 6.58
N ASP A 161 4.86 6.79 5.78
CA ASP A 161 4.80 6.13 4.47
C ASP A 161 5.86 6.67 3.49
N ASN A 162 6.40 7.86 3.75
CA ASN A 162 7.46 8.47 2.93
C ASN A 162 8.87 7.97 3.28
N LEU A 163 9.03 7.08 4.27
CA LEU A 163 10.34 6.52 4.65
C LEU A 163 10.98 5.71 3.51
N ILE A 164 10.17 5.12 2.63
CA ILE A 164 10.63 4.40 1.44
C ILE A 164 9.96 5.02 0.23
N SER A 165 10.75 5.69 -0.61
CA SER A 165 10.28 6.24 -1.88
C SER A 165 10.57 5.26 -3.01
N ILE A 166 9.51 4.75 -3.64
CA ILE A 166 9.63 4.00 -4.89
C ILE A 166 9.67 5.03 -6.02
N GLN A 167 10.86 5.26 -6.58
CA GLN A 167 10.99 6.11 -7.76
C GLN A 167 10.44 5.35 -8.97
N ASN A 168 9.30 5.80 -9.48
CA ASN A 168 8.89 5.46 -10.83
C ASN A 168 9.60 6.44 -11.78
N GLU A 169 10.38 5.92 -12.71
CA GLU A 169 11.07 6.77 -13.68
C GLU A 169 10.10 7.75 -14.35
N THR A 170 10.50 9.02 -14.32
CA THR A 170 9.85 10.12 -15.02
C THR A 170 9.66 9.77 -16.49
N THR A 171 8.42 9.84 -16.94
CA THR A 171 8.05 9.86 -18.36
C THR A 171 8.57 11.17 -18.97
N ASN A 172 9.84 11.18 -19.38
CA ASN A 172 10.36 12.20 -20.30
C ASN A 172 9.75 11.94 -21.68
N ASN A 173 8.53 12.43 -21.88
CA ASN A 173 7.99 12.70 -23.19
C ASN A 173 8.53 14.05 -23.65
N ASP A 174 9.75 14.06 -24.18
CA ASP A 174 10.22 15.17 -25.01
C ASP A 174 10.83 14.64 -26.33
N ASN A 175 10.02 14.81 -27.37
CA ASN A 175 10.35 15.15 -28.76
C ASN A 175 11.63 14.56 -29.38
N HIS A 176 11.44 13.62 -30.32
CA HIS A 176 12.11 13.70 -31.63
C HIS A 176 11.23 13.19 -32.80
N GLN A 177 10.82 14.17 -33.61
CA GLN A 177 10.56 14.19 -35.06
C GLN A 177 9.60 13.20 -35.75
N LYS A 178 8.46 13.78 -36.17
CA LYS A 178 7.64 13.42 -37.35
C LYS A 178 8.49 13.39 -38.63
N PRO A 179 8.16 12.47 -39.56
CA PRO A 179 7.37 12.79 -40.74
C PRO A 179 6.23 11.76 -40.90
N CYS A 180 4.94 12.06 -41.07
CA CYS A 180 4.26 13.08 -41.85
C CYS A 180 2.90 13.40 -41.19
N GLU A 181 2.47 14.67 -41.27
CA GLU A 181 1.08 15.06 -41.01
C GLU A 181 0.24 14.90 -42.27
N ASN A 182 -0.90 14.21 -42.16
CA ASN A 182 -2.25 14.69 -42.49
C ASN A 182 -3.20 13.50 -42.74
N PHE A 183 -4.07 13.20 -41.79
CA PHE A 183 -5.52 13.40 -41.87
C PHE A 183 -6.20 12.73 -40.66
N ARG A 184 -7.09 13.49 -40.03
CA ARG A 184 -7.96 13.10 -38.92
C ARG A 184 -8.90 11.96 -39.34
N ASP A 185 -9.19 11.04 -38.43
CA ASP A 185 -10.48 11.07 -37.72
C ASP A 185 -10.48 10.22 -36.46
N GLU A 186 -11.26 10.72 -35.50
CA GLU A 186 -11.48 10.22 -34.16
C GLU A 186 -12.26 8.90 -34.18
N SER A 187 -11.88 7.96 -33.32
CA SER A 187 -12.79 6.95 -32.75
C SER A 187 -12.20 6.39 -31.46
N SER A 188 -12.87 6.73 -30.36
CA SER A 188 -12.56 6.37 -28.98
C SER A 188 -12.24 4.88 -28.77
N ALA A 189 -11.02 4.60 -28.31
CA ALA A 189 -10.77 3.46 -27.42
C ALA A 189 -10.84 3.97 -25.98
N LYS A 190 -11.93 3.64 -25.28
CA LYS A 190 -12.05 3.83 -23.83
C LYS A 190 -10.93 3.05 -23.15
N SER A 191 -9.92 3.78 -22.69
CA SER A 191 -8.89 3.33 -21.77
C SER A 191 -9.55 2.63 -20.57
N MET A 192 -9.16 1.38 -20.31
CA MET A 192 -9.49 0.66 -19.07
C MET A 192 -8.94 1.51 -17.92
N LYS A 193 -9.84 2.21 -17.23
CA LYS A 193 -9.52 3.00 -16.05
C LYS A 193 -8.88 2.07 -15.03
N SER A 194 -7.59 2.32 -14.78
CA SER A 194 -6.85 1.78 -13.65
C SER A 194 -7.74 1.85 -12.40
N SER A 195 -8.03 0.69 -11.83
CA SER A 195 -8.97 0.54 -10.72
C SER A 195 -8.49 1.38 -9.54
N ARG A 196 -9.30 2.37 -9.15
CA ARG A 196 -9.04 3.27 -8.00
C ARG A 196 -8.98 2.53 -6.65
N TRP A 197 -9.46 1.30 -6.64
CA TRP A 197 -9.60 0.44 -5.48
C TRP A 197 -8.43 -0.53 -5.38
N LYS A 198 -7.78 -0.54 -4.23
CA LYS A 198 -6.70 -1.46 -3.91
C LYS A 198 -7.11 -2.32 -2.73
N ILE A 199 -6.70 -3.58 -2.78
CA ILE A 199 -6.80 -4.46 -1.63
C ILE A 199 -5.58 -4.24 -0.79
N GLU A 200 -5.83 -3.86 0.45
CA GLU A 200 -4.78 -3.61 1.41
C GLU A 200 -4.37 -4.91 2.11
N GLN A 201 -5.35 -5.76 2.42
CA GLN A 201 -5.12 -6.98 3.16
C GLN A 201 -6.18 -8.03 2.82
N GLN A 202 -5.76 -9.31 2.82
CA GLN A 202 -6.64 -10.45 2.63
C GLN A 202 -6.12 -11.63 3.46
N SER A 203 -7.01 -12.51 3.88
CA SER A 203 -6.62 -13.76 4.54
C SER A 203 -6.44 -14.91 3.54
N SER A 204 -5.86 -16.02 4.02
CA SER A 204 -5.71 -17.25 3.25
C SER A 204 -7.10 -17.84 2.91
N GLY A 205 -7.35 -18.08 1.62
CA GLY A 205 -8.58 -18.70 1.13
C GLY A 205 -9.46 -17.82 0.23
N ILE A 206 -9.15 -16.53 0.05
CA ILE A 206 -9.75 -15.70 -1.00
C ILE A 206 -9.04 -15.97 -2.33
N THR A 207 -9.80 -16.31 -3.38
CA THR A 207 -9.24 -16.53 -4.73
C THR A 207 -9.07 -15.20 -5.47
N ASP A 208 -8.12 -15.13 -6.41
CA ASP A 208 -7.92 -13.96 -7.28
C ASP A 208 -9.17 -13.60 -8.10
N SER A 209 -9.97 -14.59 -8.47
CA SER A 209 -11.24 -14.37 -9.17
C SER A 209 -12.25 -13.65 -8.28
N MET A 210 -12.44 -14.12 -7.04
CA MET A 210 -13.32 -13.47 -6.07
C MET A 210 -12.86 -12.04 -5.78
N ARG A 211 -11.55 -11.87 -5.65
CA ARG A 211 -10.89 -10.59 -5.44
C ARG A 211 -11.23 -9.57 -6.52
N LEU A 212 -11.06 -9.96 -7.78
CA LEU A 212 -11.35 -9.11 -8.93
C LEU A 212 -12.85 -8.80 -9.06
N ASN A 213 -13.70 -9.80 -8.80
CA ASN A 213 -15.15 -9.63 -8.86
C ASN A 213 -15.65 -8.65 -7.80
N VAL A 214 -15.16 -8.76 -6.56
CA VAL A 214 -15.49 -7.80 -5.48
C VAL A 214 -15.11 -6.38 -5.89
N LEU A 215 -13.88 -6.16 -6.38
CA LEU A 215 -13.40 -4.83 -6.77
C LEU A 215 -14.24 -4.24 -7.91
N ASN A 216 -14.57 -5.05 -8.92
CA ASN A 216 -15.41 -4.62 -10.03
C ASN A 216 -16.83 -4.28 -9.56
N THR A 217 -17.43 -5.10 -8.70
CA THR A 217 -18.76 -4.86 -8.15
C THR A 217 -18.80 -3.54 -7.36
N ILE A 218 -17.87 -3.34 -6.43
CA ILE A 218 -17.80 -2.11 -5.63
C ILE A 218 -17.60 -0.89 -6.52
N SER A 219 -16.68 -0.97 -7.50
CA SER A 219 -16.45 0.13 -8.43
C SER A 219 -17.70 0.50 -9.22
N ASN A 220 -18.46 -0.51 -9.69
CA ASN A 220 -19.69 -0.30 -10.44
C ASN A 220 -20.79 0.32 -9.56
N LEU A 221 -20.96 -0.16 -8.31
CA LEU A 221 -21.94 0.38 -7.37
C LEU A 221 -21.64 1.84 -7.03
N ILE A 222 -20.37 2.20 -6.90
CA ILE A 222 -19.96 3.58 -6.60
C ILE A 222 -20.09 4.49 -7.82
N ASP A 223 -19.77 4.01 -9.01
CA ASP A 223 -20.03 4.75 -10.25
C ASP A 223 -21.55 4.95 -10.48
N THR A 224 -22.39 4.06 -9.94
CA THR A 224 -23.86 4.14 -10.02
C THR A 224 -24.46 5.08 -8.97
N TYR A 225 -24.10 4.91 -7.70
CA TYR A 225 -24.73 5.63 -6.59
C TYR A 225 -23.99 6.91 -6.18
N GLY A 226 -22.71 7.04 -6.55
CA GLY A 226 -21.80 8.05 -6.02
C GLY A 226 -21.24 7.69 -4.64
N SER A 227 -20.11 8.30 -4.29
CA SER A 227 -19.37 8.01 -3.05
C SER A 227 -20.08 8.45 -1.76
N SER A 228 -21.15 9.25 -1.86
CA SER A 228 -21.93 9.73 -0.71
C SER A 228 -23.00 8.73 -0.24
N LYS A 229 -23.28 7.68 -1.01
CA LYS A 229 -24.35 6.69 -0.77
C LYS A 229 -23.82 5.37 -0.21
N MET A 230 -23.01 5.46 0.85
CA MET A 230 -22.28 4.33 1.41
C MET A 230 -23.18 3.21 1.91
N GLN A 231 -24.31 3.54 2.55
CA GLN A 231 -25.21 2.54 3.11
C GLN A 231 -25.87 1.69 2.01
N GLU A 232 -26.21 2.32 0.88
CA GLU A 232 -26.72 1.63 -0.30
C GLU A 232 -25.63 0.73 -0.93
N ILE A 233 -24.39 1.21 -1.02
CA ILE A 233 -23.26 0.41 -1.52
C ILE A 233 -23.00 -0.81 -0.63
N ILE A 234 -23.01 -0.67 0.70
CA ILE A 234 -22.85 -1.80 1.64
C ILE A 234 -23.94 -2.83 1.40
N LYS A 235 -25.20 -2.37 1.40
CA LYS A 235 -26.37 -3.23 1.28
C LYS A 235 -26.30 -4.05 -0.01
N ASP A 236 -26.00 -3.42 -1.13
CA ASP A 236 -25.97 -4.09 -2.42
C ASP A 236 -24.71 -4.95 -2.60
N THR A 237 -23.58 -4.55 -2.03
CA THR A 237 -22.38 -5.41 -2.00
C THR A 237 -22.67 -6.68 -1.19
N LYS A 238 -23.36 -6.56 -0.05
CA LYS A 238 -23.76 -7.69 0.79
C LYS A 238 -24.76 -8.60 0.06
N ASN A 239 -25.78 -8.02 -0.58
CA ASN A 239 -26.75 -8.79 -1.36
C ASN A 239 -26.06 -9.55 -2.50
N TRP A 240 -25.16 -8.89 -3.25
CA TRP A 240 -24.40 -9.52 -4.31
C TRP A 240 -23.53 -10.68 -3.79
N LEU A 241 -22.85 -10.51 -2.65
CA LEU A 241 -22.08 -11.59 -2.02
C LEU A 241 -22.99 -12.76 -1.60
N HIS A 242 -24.21 -12.50 -1.13
CA HIS A 242 -25.16 -13.56 -0.77
C HIS A 242 -25.75 -14.28 -1.99
N GLU A 243 -25.83 -13.63 -3.14
CA GLU A 243 -26.33 -14.21 -4.38
C GLU A 243 -25.26 -15.01 -5.13
N THR A 244 -24.01 -14.52 -5.12
CA THR A 244 -22.90 -15.10 -5.87
C THR A 244 -22.02 -16.04 -5.06
N HIS A 245 -22.05 -15.92 -3.74
CA HIS A 245 -21.28 -16.71 -2.79
C HIS A 245 -22.17 -17.19 -1.63
N GLU A 246 -21.58 -17.68 -0.54
CA GLU A 246 -22.31 -18.20 0.61
C GLU A 246 -22.98 -17.08 1.44
N LYS A 247 -24.12 -17.37 2.06
CA LYS A 247 -24.88 -16.38 2.88
C LYS A 247 -24.15 -15.88 4.14
N GLN A 248 -22.97 -16.40 4.43
CA GLN A 248 -22.17 -16.07 5.62
C GLN A 248 -21.30 -14.82 5.44
N TRP A 249 -21.26 -14.22 4.25
CA TRP A 249 -20.47 -13.01 4.02
C TRP A 249 -21.18 -11.76 4.57
N ASN A 250 -20.41 -10.93 5.27
CA ASN A 250 -20.81 -9.61 5.74
C ASN A 250 -19.91 -8.53 5.17
N VAL A 251 -20.45 -7.32 5.14
CA VAL A 251 -19.78 -6.13 4.63
C VAL A 251 -19.98 -5.03 5.65
N GLU A 252 -18.88 -4.46 6.12
CA GLU A 252 -18.86 -3.33 7.04
C GLU A 252 -18.02 -2.21 6.44
N ILE A 253 -18.41 -0.97 6.73
CA ILE A 253 -17.61 0.22 6.41
C ILE A 253 -17.12 0.82 7.71
N PHE A 254 -15.83 1.12 7.73
CA PHE A 254 -15.19 1.87 8.79
C PHE A 254 -14.72 3.21 8.26
N ASP A 255 -14.89 4.25 9.05
CA ASP A 255 -14.07 5.45 8.91
C ASP A 255 -12.59 5.06 9.07
N LYS A 256 -11.70 5.72 8.33
CA LYS A 256 -10.24 5.56 8.40
C LYS A 256 -9.71 5.49 9.83
N HIS A 257 -10.34 6.22 10.77
CA HIS A 257 -9.94 6.23 12.18
C HIS A 257 -10.48 5.07 13.02
N GLN A 258 -11.63 4.49 12.67
CA GLN A 258 -12.26 3.41 13.44
C GLN A 258 -11.69 2.03 13.11
N TYR A 259 -11.21 1.85 11.88
CA TYR A 259 -10.72 0.57 11.38
C TYR A 259 -9.49 0.05 12.15
N GLN A 260 -8.60 0.92 12.61
CA GLN A 260 -7.38 0.51 13.32
C GLN A 260 -7.66 -0.15 14.68
N SER A 261 -8.82 0.13 15.29
CA SER A 261 -9.20 -0.43 16.59
C SER A 261 -9.93 -1.78 16.50
N SER A 262 -10.37 -2.20 15.31
CA SER A 262 -11.19 -3.43 15.10
C SER A 262 -10.43 -4.62 14.49
N GLN A 263 -9.12 -4.51 14.27
CA GLN A 263 -8.31 -5.53 13.56
C GLN A 263 -8.31 -6.95 14.19
N ASN A 264 -8.76 -7.11 15.43
CA ASN A 264 -8.75 -8.40 16.15
C ASN A 264 -10.06 -9.20 16.10
N ILE A 265 -11.07 -8.78 15.33
CA ILE A 265 -12.43 -9.34 15.47
C ILE A 265 -12.86 -10.23 14.27
N TYR A 266 -12.13 -10.22 13.15
CA TYR A 266 -12.59 -10.89 11.93
C TYR A 266 -12.13 -12.35 11.83
N SER A 267 -12.96 -13.15 11.16
CA SER A 267 -12.76 -14.59 10.97
C SER A 267 -11.52 -14.95 10.13
N ASN A 268 -11.30 -16.24 9.90
CA ASN A 268 -10.24 -16.74 9.04
C ASN A 268 -10.36 -16.30 7.55
N GLN A 269 -11.51 -15.75 7.12
CA GLN A 269 -11.76 -15.34 5.74
C GLN A 269 -12.23 -13.88 5.66
N TYR A 270 -11.32 -12.98 5.28
CA TYR A 270 -11.62 -11.56 5.12
C TYR A 270 -10.86 -10.91 3.94
N LEU A 271 -11.41 -9.79 3.48
CA LEU A 271 -10.87 -8.94 2.42
C LEU A 271 -11.09 -7.47 2.80
N ILE A 272 -10.01 -6.69 2.83
CA ILE A 272 -10.05 -5.26 3.12
C ILE A 272 -9.76 -4.48 1.86
N VAL A 273 -10.71 -3.63 1.50
CA VAL A 273 -10.74 -2.86 0.26
C VAL A 273 -10.72 -1.38 0.61
N LYS A 274 -9.72 -0.66 0.08
CA LYS A 274 -9.57 0.79 0.26
C LYS A 274 -9.54 1.51 -1.08
N GLU A 275 -10.16 2.69 -1.13
CA GLU A 275 -9.93 3.67 -2.19
C GLU A 275 -9.02 4.77 -1.66
N THR A 276 -7.99 5.13 -2.42
CA THR A 276 -7.00 6.16 -2.01
C THR A 276 -7.60 7.56 -1.85
N LYS A 277 -8.79 7.82 -2.39
CA LYS A 277 -9.46 9.12 -2.35
C LYS A 277 -10.61 9.19 -1.36
N LEU A 278 -10.96 8.06 -0.73
CA LEU A 278 -12.08 8.00 0.20
C LEU A 278 -11.56 7.79 1.62
N GLU A 279 -12.20 8.46 2.57
CA GLU A 279 -11.83 8.37 4.00
C GLU A 279 -12.45 7.15 4.70
N TRP A 280 -12.88 6.15 3.94
CA TRP A 280 -13.50 4.94 4.47
C TRP A 280 -12.89 3.67 3.90
N THR A 281 -12.95 2.63 4.71
CA THR A 281 -12.41 1.29 4.46
C THR A 281 -13.57 0.32 4.45
N LEU A 282 -13.66 -0.50 3.39
CA LEU A 282 -14.68 -1.53 3.29
C LEU A 282 -14.07 -2.87 3.67
N VAL A 283 -14.66 -3.52 4.67
CA VAL A 283 -14.22 -4.80 5.23
C VAL A 283 -15.27 -5.83 4.87
N ILE A 284 -14.84 -6.86 4.15
CA ILE A 284 -15.68 -8.01 3.77
C ILE A 284 -15.16 -9.20 4.55
N PHE A 285 -16.01 -9.88 5.29
CA PHE A 285 -15.59 -11.03 6.09
C PHE A 285 -16.68 -12.09 6.15
N LYS A 286 -16.28 -13.33 6.37
CA LYS A 286 -17.20 -14.44 6.55
C LYS A 286 -17.51 -14.62 8.04
N GLU A 287 -18.75 -14.65 8.48
CA GLU A 287 -19.08 -14.98 9.87
C GLU A 287 -18.73 -16.45 10.17
N ILE A 288 -18.15 -16.70 11.34
CA ILE A 288 -17.98 -18.06 11.86
C ILE A 288 -19.32 -18.42 12.52
N SER A 289 -20.05 -19.33 11.87
CA SER A 289 -21.25 -19.95 12.44
C SER A 289 -20.91 -20.95 13.55
#